data_AF-A0A9E4UGI6-F1
#
_entry.id   AF-A0A9E4UGI6-F1
#
_cell.length_a   1.000
_cell.length_b   1.000
_cell.length_c   1.000
_cell.angle_alpha   90.00
_cell.angle_beta   90.00
_cell.angle_gamma   90.00
#
_symmetry.space_group_name_H-M   'P 1'
#
loop_
_entity.id
_entity.type
_entity.pdbx_description
1 polymer ?
#
loop_
_entity_poly.entity_id
_entity_poly.type
_entity_poly.pdbx_seq_one_letter_code
_entity_poly.pdbx_strand_id
1 'polypeptide(L)'
;TNAGSPKVARLERDPRVSLLVVNNVGEPEYWVAIDGEVEVREEGAAELAKRLADRYWDMTDEEHMKTVEMWLAEDATLRLLEIVPTRIRTYDG
;
A
#
# COMPACT_ATOMS: atom_id res chain seq x y z
N THR A 1 -3.22 5.30 1.30
CA THR A 1 -4.12 4.97 2.45
C THR A 1 -4.86 6.22 2.89
N ASN A 2 -5.98 6.16 3.62
CA ASN A 2 -6.69 7.38 4.03
C ASN A 2 -6.03 8.05 5.26
N ALA A 3 -5.90 9.38 5.23
CA ALA A 3 -5.27 10.23 6.24
C ALA A 3 -5.92 10.11 7.63
N GLY A 4 -7.25 10.02 7.70
CA GLY A 4 -7.98 9.89 8.96
C GLY A 4 -7.93 8.49 9.58
N SER A 5 -7.23 7.55 8.95
CA SER A 5 -7.21 6.17 9.43
C SER A 5 -6.37 6.02 10.71
N PRO A 6 -6.82 5.22 11.69
CA PRO A 6 -6.06 4.99 12.91
C PRO A 6 -4.65 4.40 12.70
N LYS A 7 -4.36 3.83 11.52
CA LYS A 7 -3.00 3.35 11.20
C LYS A 7 -2.06 4.51 10.87
N VAL A 8 -2.53 5.54 10.17
CA VAL A 8 -1.72 6.72 9.84
C VAL A 8 -1.30 7.44 11.13
N ALA A 9 -2.24 7.75 12.01
CA ALA A 9 -1.95 8.39 13.29
C ALA A 9 -0.97 7.58 14.18
N ARG A 10 -0.98 6.24 14.07
CA ARG A 10 0.00 5.39 14.77
C ARG A 10 1.39 5.48 14.14
N LEU A 11 1.46 5.44 12.81
CA LEU A 11 2.72 5.50 12.06
C LEU A 11 3.40 6.87 12.18
N GLU A 12 2.64 7.96 12.26
CA GLU A 12 3.17 9.30 12.54
C GLU A 12 3.80 9.41 13.94
N ARG A 13 3.29 8.64 14.92
CA ARG A 13 3.84 8.60 16.28
C ARG A 13 5.04 7.65 16.41
N ASP A 14 4.99 6.54 15.69
CA ASP A 14 5.99 5.48 15.73
C ASP A 14 6.14 4.89 14.31
N PRO A 15 7.22 5.23 13.57
CA PRO A 15 7.35 4.91 12.16
C PRO A 15 7.66 3.44 11.91
N ARG A 16 7.88 2.63 12.94
CA ARG A 16 8.20 1.21 12.78
C ARG A 16 7.03 0.46 12.16
N VAL A 17 7.29 -0.25 11.07
CA VAL A 17 6.29 -0.96 10.29
C VAL A 17 6.77 -2.36 9.89
N SER A 18 5.81 -3.26 9.68
CA SER A 18 6.02 -4.53 9.00
C SER A 18 4.94 -4.71 7.94
N LEU A 19 5.35 -4.95 6.69
CA LEU A 19 4.47 -5.32 5.58
C LEU A 19 4.60 -6.82 5.33
N LEU A 20 3.53 -7.56 5.59
CA LEU A 20 3.44 -9.00 5.35
C LEU A 20 2.69 -9.26 4.03
N VAL A 21 3.31 -10.02 3.15
CA VAL A 21 2.71 -10.55 1.92
C VAL A 21 2.60 -12.06 2.09
N VAL A 22 1.39 -12.59 1.97
CA VAL A 22 1.08 -14.02 2.09
C VAL A 22 0.46 -14.53 0.80
N ASN A 23 0.65 -15.82 0.54
CA ASN A 23 -0.07 -16.55 -0.48
C ASN A 23 -1.58 -16.64 -0.19
N ASN A 24 -2.37 -17.07 -1.18
CA ASN A 24 -3.82 -17.12 -1.00
C ASN A 24 -4.23 -18.28 -0.07
N VAL A 25 -5.40 -18.16 0.55
CA VAL A 25 -5.94 -19.23 1.41
C VAL A 25 -6.12 -20.50 0.60
N GLY A 26 -5.52 -21.61 1.07
CA GLY A 26 -5.59 -22.93 0.41
C GLY A 26 -4.35 -23.30 -0.42
N GLU A 27 -3.43 -22.37 -0.63
CA GLU A 27 -2.10 -22.65 -1.18
C GLU A 27 -1.12 -23.01 -0.04
N PRO A 28 -0.01 -23.73 -0.32
CA PRO A 28 1.01 -24.00 0.70
C PRO A 28 1.55 -22.71 1.32
N GLU A 29 1.72 -22.67 2.63
CA GLU A 29 2.10 -21.44 3.35
C GLU A 29 3.44 -20.89 2.84
N TYR A 30 3.39 -19.69 2.25
CA TYR A 30 4.56 -18.91 1.87
C TYR A 30 4.32 -17.46 2.28
N TRP A 31 5.34 -16.83 2.86
CA TRP A 31 5.25 -15.44 3.22
C TRP A 31 6.57 -14.69 3.05
N VAL A 32 6.42 -13.39 2.80
CA VAL A 32 7.50 -12.40 2.84
C VAL A 32 7.08 -11.29 3.78
N ALA A 33 7.90 -11.02 4.80
CA ALA A 33 7.73 -9.89 5.69
C ALA A 33 8.84 -8.87 5.46
N ILE A 34 8.45 -7.60 5.30
CA ILE A 34 9.34 -6.47 5.10
C ILE A 34 9.22 -5.58 6.33
N ASP A 35 10.24 -5.58 7.18
CA ASP A 35 10.30 -4.76 8.39
C ASP A 35 11.15 -3.51 8.13
N GLY A 36 10.74 -2.35 8.66
CA GLY A 36 11.45 -1.10 8.47
C GLY A 36 10.79 0.09 9.14
N GLU A 37 11.13 1.27 8.64
CA GLU A 37 10.48 2.52 9.00
C GLU A 37 9.66 3.03 7.82
N VAL A 38 8.60 3.79 8.11
CA VAL A 38 7.75 4.40 7.09
C VAL A 38 7.76 5.92 7.19
N GLU A 39 7.81 6.57 6.04
CA GLU A 39 7.47 7.98 5.90
C GLU A 39 6.03 8.11 5.39
N VAL A 40 5.22 8.92 6.07
CA VAL A 40 3.86 9.25 5.66
C VAL A 40 3.92 10.57 4.89
N ARG A 41 3.61 10.55 3.59
CA ARG A 41 3.57 11.74 2.74
C ARG A 41 2.14 12.12 2.39
N GLU A 42 1.90 13.43 2.39
CA GLU A 42 0.60 14.01 1.99
C GLU A 42 0.40 14.04 0.48
N GLU A 43 1.50 14.10 -0.28
CA GLU A 43 1.53 14.21 -1.73
C GLU A 43 1.99 12.91 -2.40
N GLY A 44 1.74 12.76 -3.70
CA GLY A 44 2.24 11.63 -4.50
C GLY A 44 1.38 10.37 -4.45
N ALA A 45 0.29 10.37 -3.67
CA ALA A 45 -0.56 9.21 -3.51
C ALA A 45 -1.41 8.93 -4.75
N ALA A 46 -2.00 9.95 -5.37
CA ALA A 46 -2.70 9.84 -6.65
C ALA A 46 -1.82 9.31 -7.79
N GLU A 47 -0.61 9.83 -7.94
CA GLU A 47 0.33 9.41 -8.98
C GLU A 47 0.73 7.95 -8.82
N LEU A 48 1.01 7.53 -7.57
CA LEU A 48 1.30 6.14 -7.28
C LEU A 48 0.08 5.25 -7.55
N ALA A 49 -1.12 5.66 -7.13
CA ALA A 49 -2.34 4.89 -7.34
C ALA A 49 -2.59 4.64 -8.83
N LYS A 50 -2.45 5.67 -9.67
CA LYS A 50 -2.56 5.54 -11.13
C LYS A 50 -1.51 4.58 -11.69
N ARG A 51 -0.25 4.73 -11.30
CA ARG A 51 0.85 3.85 -11.76
C ARG A 51 0.64 2.39 -11.37
N LEU A 52 0.07 2.14 -10.18
CA LEU A 52 -0.27 0.79 -9.74
C LEU A 52 -1.46 0.22 -10.50
N ALA A 53 -2.50 1.02 -10.74
CA ALA A 53 -3.66 0.61 -11.54
C ALA A 53 -3.23 0.23 -12.97
N ASP A 54 -2.48 1.10 -13.65
CA ASP A 54 -1.97 0.82 -15.01
C ASP A 54 -1.10 -0.44 -15.08
N ARG A 55 -0.45 -0.82 -13.97
CA ARG A 55 0.43 -1.99 -13.91
C ARG A 55 -0.29 -3.28 -13.58
N TYR A 56 -1.32 -3.22 -12.73
CA TYR A 56 -1.91 -4.40 -12.11
C TYR A 56 -3.37 -4.64 -12.48
N TRP A 57 -4.05 -3.66 -13.08
CA TRP A 57 -5.44 -3.76 -13.49
C TRP A 57 -5.60 -3.64 -15.01
N ASP A 58 -6.68 -4.22 -15.53
CA ASP A 58 -7.14 -3.95 -16.88
C ASP A 58 -7.85 -2.60 -16.89
N MET A 59 -7.21 -1.60 -17.48
CA MET A 59 -7.74 -0.23 -17.56
C MET A 59 -8.77 -0.04 -18.69
N THR A 60 -9.17 -1.12 -19.38
CA THR A 60 -10.35 -1.10 -20.25
C THR A 60 -11.63 -1.47 -19.50
N ASP A 61 -11.51 -1.98 -18.28
CA ASP A 61 -12.63 -2.26 -17.38
C ASP A 61 -13.16 -0.97 -16.74
N GLU A 62 -14.45 -0.70 -16.90
CA GLU A 62 -15.13 0.48 -16.36
C GLU A 62 -15.09 0.54 -14.82
N GLU A 63 -15.13 -0.60 -14.12
CA GLU A 63 -15.08 -0.62 -12.66
C GLU A 63 -13.69 -0.22 -12.14
N HIS A 64 -12.63 -0.66 -12.80
CA HIS A 64 -11.26 -0.25 -12.47
C HIS A 64 -11.05 1.24 -12.72
N MET A 65 -11.48 1.74 -13.89
CA MET A 65 -11.39 3.17 -14.21
C MET A 65 -12.12 4.02 -13.17
N LYS A 66 -13.37 3.67 -12.85
CA LYS A 66 -14.17 4.38 -11.85
C LYS A 66 -13.54 4.37 -10.45
N THR A 67 -12.91 3.26 -10.08
CA THR A 67 -12.19 3.14 -8.79
C THR A 67 -11.00 4.10 -8.74
N VAL A 68 -10.22 4.17 -9.83
CA VAL A 68 -9.10 5.11 -9.92
C VAL A 68 -9.59 6.55 -9.90
N GLU A 69 -10.64 6.89 -10.65
CA GLU A 69 -11.23 8.23 -10.65
C GLU A 69 -11.67 8.67 -9.25
N MET A 70 -12.30 7.77 -8.49
CA MET A 70 -12.69 8.03 -7.10
C MET A 70 -11.47 8.33 -6.21
N TRP A 71 -10.40 7.54 -6.33
CA TRP A 71 -9.17 7.79 -5.57
C TRP A 71 -8.52 9.12 -5.94
N LEU A 72 -8.49 9.48 -7.22
CA LEU A 72 -7.95 10.75 -7.69
C LEU A 72 -8.79 11.95 -7.23
N ALA A 73 -10.12 11.79 -7.16
CA ALA A 73 -11.01 12.81 -6.61
C ALA A 73 -10.82 13.01 -5.09
N GLU A 74 -10.37 11.98 -4.38
CA GLU A 74 -10.09 11.98 -2.94
C GLU A 74 -8.61 12.21 -2.59
N ASP A 75 -7.78 12.68 -3.54
CA ASP A 75 -6.32 12.78 -3.38
C ASP A 75 -5.88 13.50 -2.10
N ALA A 76 -6.56 14.60 -1.73
CA ALA A 76 -6.27 15.34 -0.50
C ALA A 76 -6.36 14.49 0.79
N THR A 77 -7.15 13.40 0.75
CA THR A 77 -7.31 12.47 1.86
C THR A 77 -6.42 11.24 1.77
N LEU A 78 -5.74 11.04 0.64
CA LEU A 78 -4.81 9.95 0.47
C LEU A 78 -3.45 10.32 1.09
N ARG A 79 -2.79 9.29 1.61
CA ARG A 79 -1.42 9.33 2.13
C ARG A 79 -0.60 8.26 1.43
N LEU A 80 0.56 8.69 0.96
CA LEU A 80 1.61 7.84 0.43
C LEU A 80 2.43 7.29 1.61
N LEU A 81 2.66 5.98 1.62
CA LEU A 81 3.50 5.32 2.62
C LEU A 81 4.78 4.86 1.92
N GLU A 82 5.90 5.48 2.25
CA GLU A 82 7.21 5.06 1.75
C GLU A 82 7.91 4.24 2.82
N ILE A 83 8.06 2.94 2.59
CA ILE A 83 8.74 2.03 3.52
C ILE A 83 10.22 1.98 3.14
N VAL A 84 11.10 2.26 4.10
CA VAL A 84 12.54 2.02 3.99
C VAL A 84 12.85 0.68 4.68
N PRO A 85 13.08 -0.41 3.92
CA PRO A 85 13.29 -1.72 4.52
C PRO A 85 14.60 -1.80 5.29
N THR A 86 14.55 -2.35 6.49
CA THR A 86 15.73 -2.70 7.30
C THR A 86 15.97 -4.20 7.35
N ARG A 87 14.91 -5.00 7.19
CA ARG A 87 14.96 -6.45 7.21
C ARG A 87 13.89 -7.05 6.32
N ILE A 88 14.26 -8.06 5.54
CA ILE A 88 13.33 -8.91 4.80
C ILE A 88 13.43 -10.32 5.41
N ARG A 89 12.28 -10.91 5.71
CA ARG A 89 12.15 -12.28 6.22
C ARG A 89 11.25 -13.04 5.27
N THR A 90 11.55 -14.31 5.04
CA THR A 90 10.76 -15.19 4.18
C THR A 90 10.55 -16.53 4.87
N TYR A 91 9.51 -17.24 4.47
CA TYR A 91 9.35 -18.66 4.73
C TYR A 91 9.13 -19.39 3.42
N ASP A 92 10.02 -20.33 3.16
CA ASP A 92 10.14 -21.14 1.96
C ASP A 92 10.15 -22.64 2.27
N GLY A 93 9.40 -23.06 3.31
CA GLY A 93 9.14 -24.47 3.60
C GLY A 93 10.27 -25.25 4.28
#